data_AF-A0A6M8V168-F1
#
_entry.id   AF-A0A6M8V168-F1
#
_cell.length_a   1.000
_cell.length_b   1.000
_cell.length_c   1.000
_cell.angle_alpha   90.00
_cell.angle_beta   90.00
_cell.angle_gamma   90.00
#
_symmetry.space_group_name_H-M   'P 1'
#
loop_
_entity.id
_entity.type
_entity.pdbx_description
1 polymer ?
#
loop_
_entity_poly.entity_id
_entity_poly.type
_entity_poly.pdbx_seq_one_letter_code
_entity_poly.pdbx_strand_id
1 'polypeptide(L)'
;MLLNKTTIWSSILLLLIVAGGCKKSYEPPPHNLFENEQLIEQTAKDLLGENISFTTSGYFETDSVKSIVAGKEISEKNQWGIKFYLISWVDGEFKVKYETGLLNGSFVQCIVNKFKFADIENEMVYYNSKNYFLGNASGDVYLHVIDLKKMKVYSAHLSVITEGKVSLDLTQNIDVPMIKTFFVSYFRRDYPNLRIVEKAL
;
A
#
# COMPACT_ATOMS: atom_id res chain seq x y z
N MET A 1 -14.25 -44.19 42.63
CA MET A 1 -14.85 -43.09 41.83
C MET A 1 -15.18 -43.64 40.44
N LEU A 2 -16.46 -43.95 40.20
CA LEU A 2 -16.95 -44.41 38.89
C LEU A 2 -17.02 -43.20 37.96
N LEU A 3 -16.01 -43.05 37.10
CA LEU A 3 -16.07 -42.08 36.02
C LEU A 3 -17.17 -42.52 35.04
N ASN A 4 -18.22 -41.70 34.95
CA ASN A 4 -19.45 -42.04 34.23
C ASN A 4 -19.14 -42.20 32.73
N LYS A 5 -19.38 -43.40 32.16
CA LYS A 5 -19.01 -43.76 30.78
C LYS A 5 -19.55 -42.78 29.73
N THR A 6 -20.67 -42.11 30.02
CA THR A 6 -21.31 -41.10 29.17
C THR A 6 -20.52 -39.80 29.09
N THR A 7 -19.83 -39.38 30.15
CA THR A 7 -19.01 -38.16 30.17
C THR A 7 -17.71 -38.33 29.39
N ILE A 8 -17.15 -39.55 29.38
CA ILE A 8 -15.97 -39.91 28.57
C ILE A 8 -16.30 -39.85 27.08
N TRP A 9 -17.44 -40.42 26.67
CA TRP A 9 -17.89 -40.40 25.27
C TRP A 9 -18.21 -38.99 24.77
N SER A 10 -18.85 -38.16 25.59
CA SER A 10 -19.09 -36.75 25.29
C SER A 10 -17.79 -35.97 25.10
N SER A 11 -16.76 -36.26 25.91
CA SER A 11 -15.45 -35.59 25.81
C SER A 11 -14.68 -36.01 24.54
N ILE A 12 -14.79 -37.28 24.13
CA ILE A 12 -14.17 -37.80 22.90
C ILE A 12 -14.84 -37.23 21.65
N LEU A 13 -16.18 -37.10 21.66
CA LEU A 13 -16.93 -36.50 20.55
C LEU A 13 -16.59 -35.01 20.37
N LEU A 14 -16.43 -34.28 21.48
CA LEU A 14 -16.00 -32.87 21.45
C LEU A 14 -14.56 -32.72 20.92
N LEU A 15 -13.65 -33.65 21.28
CA LEU A 15 -12.28 -33.67 20.75
C LEU A 15 -12.23 -33.94 19.23
N LEU A 16 -13.11 -34.82 18.73
CA LEU A 16 -13.21 -35.13 17.30
C LEU A 16 -13.76 -33.96 16.46
N ILE A 17 -14.66 -33.15 17.03
CA ILE A 17 -15.18 -31.94 16.37
C ILE A 17 -14.10 -30.85 16.26
N VAL A 18 -13.21 -30.73 17.25
CA VAL A 18 -12.09 -29.76 17.22
C VAL A 18 -10.97 -30.22 16.28
N ALA A 19 -10.75 -31.53 16.13
CA ALA A 19 -9.76 -32.09 15.20
C ALA A 19 -10.23 -32.09 13.72
N GLY A 20 -11.54 -31.98 13.47
CA GLY A 20 -12.15 -31.98 12.13
C GLY A 20 -12.14 -30.63 11.40
N GLY A 21 -11.41 -29.63 11.90
CA GLY A 21 -11.17 -28.39 11.17
C GLY A 21 -10.36 -28.65 9.91
N CYS A 22 -11.02 -29.03 8.82
CA CYS A 22 -10.44 -29.15 7.49
C CYS A 22 -9.81 -27.81 7.11
N LYS A 23 -8.50 -27.69 7.31
CA LYS A 23 -7.72 -26.66 6.61
C LYS A 23 -7.85 -26.97 5.13
N LYS A 24 -8.47 -26.06 4.36
CA LYS A 24 -8.42 -26.12 2.89
C LYS A 24 -6.95 -26.32 2.48
N SER A 25 -6.70 -27.30 1.62
CA SER A 25 -5.35 -27.49 1.06
C SER A 25 -4.93 -26.19 0.38
N TYR A 26 -3.69 -25.77 0.59
CA TYR A 26 -3.16 -24.59 -0.07
C TYR A 26 -3.17 -24.81 -1.59
N GLU A 27 -3.97 -24.02 -2.30
CA GLU A 27 -3.95 -23.96 -3.76
C GLU A 27 -3.01 -22.83 -4.17
N PRO A 28 -2.02 -23.06 -5.05
CA PRO A 28 -1.16 -21.99 -5.52
C PRO A 28 -1.91 -21.07 -6.49
N PRO A 29 -1.50 -19.79 -6.62
CA PRO A 29 -2.06 -18.89 -7.62
C PRO A 29 -1.80 -19.40 -9.06
N PRO A 30 -2.58 -18.94 -10.05
CA PRO A 30 -2.40 -19.34 -11.44
C PRO A 30 -0.96 -19.12 -11.92
N HIS A 31 -0.42 -20.10 -12.65
CA HIS A 31 0.95 -20.07 -13.15
C HIS A 31 1.17 -18.82 -14.03
N ASN A 32 2.30 -18.12 -13.85
CA ASN A 32 2.70 -16.90 -14.56
C ASN A 32 1.84 -15.64 -14.35
N LEU A 33 0.82 -15.66 -13.46
CA LEU A 33 -0.03 -14.48 -13.22
C LEU A 33 0.80 -13.24 -12.90
N PHE A 34 1.77 -13.36 -11.99
CA PHE A 34 2.57 -12.22 -11.54
C PHE A 34 3.61 -11.73 -12.56
N GLU A 35 3.81 -12.43 -13.68
CA GLU A 35 4.71 -12.00 -14.76
C GLU A 35 3.93 -11.41 -15.95
N ASN A 36 2.59 -11.47 -15.91
CA ASN A 36 1.74 -10.95 -16.98
C ASN A 36 0.96 -9.72 -16.48
N GLU A 37 1.38 -8.54 -16.93
CA GLU A 37 0.77 -7.26 -16.57
C GLU A 37 -0.73 -7.19 -16.86
N GLN A 38 -1.20 -7.81 -17.95
CA GLN A 38 -2.63 -7.83 -18.29
C GLN A 38 -3.43 -8.67 -17.30
N LEU A 39 -2.88 -9.79 -16.84
CA LEU A 39 -3.55 -10.63 -15.84
C LEU A 39 -3.56 -9.95 -14.47
N ILE A 40 -2.49 -9.23 -14.11
CA ILE A 40 -2.41 -8.42 -12.90
C ILE A 40 -3.50 -7.33 -12.93
N GLU A 41 -3.59 -6.59 -14.04
CA GLU A 41 -4.59 -5.54 -14.22
C GLU A 41 -6.02 -6.10 -14.15
N GLN A 42 -6.29 -7.21 -14.85
CA GLN A 42 -7.60 -7.84 -14.84
C GLN A 42 -7.99 -8.30 -13.42
N THR A 43 -7.07 -8.94 -12.70
CA THR A 43 -7.31 -9.38 -11.31
C THR A 43 -7.67 -8.19 -10.41
N ALA A 44 -7.00 -7.05 -10.58
CA ALA A 44 -7.33 -5.84 -9.84
C ALA A 44 -8.70 -5.28 -10.21
N LYS A 45 -9.04 -5.25 -11.51
CA LYS A 45 -10.35 -4.78 -11.99
C LYS A 45 -11.50 -5.65 -11.52
N ASP A 46 -11.34 -6.97 -11.52
CA ASP A 46 -12.35 -7.91 -11.04
C ASP A 46 -12.70 -7.67 -9.56
N LEU A 47 -11.73 -7.22 -8.76
CA LEU A 47 -11.93 -6.94 -7.33
C LEU A 47 -12.34 -5.50 -7.02
N LEU A 48 -11.87 -4.52 -7.80
CA LEU A 48 -11.95 -3.10 -7.47
C LEU A 48 -12.76 -2.25 -8.48
N GLY A 49 -13.22 -2.87 -9.57
CA GLY A 49 -13.89 -2.26 -10.71
C GLY A 49 -12.94 -1.72 -11.79
N GLU A 50 -13.51 -1.29 -12.92
CA GLU A 50 -12.77 -0.94 -14.16
C GLU A 50 -11.80 0.27 -14.05
N ASN A 51 -11.94 1.12 -13.03
CA ASN A 51 -11.22 2.39 -12.93
C ASN A 51 -9.86 2.25 -12.21
N ILE A 52 -9.04 1.28 -12.60
CA ILE A 52 -7.68 1.11 -12.07
C ILE A 52 -6.68 1.92 -12.90
N SER A 53 -5.88 2.75 -12.24
CA SER A 53 -4.92 3.66 -12.89
C SER A 53 -3.49 3.16 -12.84
N PHE A 54 -3.20 2.21 -11.95
CA PHE A 54 -1.88 1.63 -11.76
C PHE A 54 -2.02 0.20 -11.26
N THR A 55 -1.21 -0.73 -11.78
CA THR A 55 -1.01 -2.02 -11.14
C THR A 55 0.44 -2.45 -11.19
N THR A 56 0.86 -3.27 -10.22
CA THR A 56 2.17 -3.94 -10.25
C THR A 56 2.14 -5.18 -9.36
N SER A 57 2.96 -6.17 -9.67
CA SER A 57 3.20 -7.33 -8.80
C SER A 57 4.54 -7.21 -8.08
N GLY A 58 4.66 -7.78 -6.89
CA GLY A 58 5.88 -7.64 -6.10
C GLY A 58 5.84 -8.29 -4.73
N TYR A 59 6.97 -8.20 -4.05
CA TYR A 59 7.23 -8.73 -2.71
C TYR A 59 6.88 -7.68 -1.65
N PHE A 60 5.60 -7.28 -1.61
CA PHE A 60 5.14 -6.17 -0.76
C PHE A 60 4.88 -6.57 0.69
N GLU A 61 4.63 -7.85 0.95
CA GLU A 61 4.29 -8.38 2.28
C GLU A 61 5.44 -9.17 2.89
N THR A 62 6.08 -9.99 2.05
CA THR A 62 7.18 -10.89 2.39
C THR A 62 8.14 -10.96 1.21
N ASP A 63 9.34 -11.48 1.42
CA ASP A 63 10.37 -11.69 0.41
C ASP A 63 10.12 -12.93 -0.48
N SER A 64 9.10 -13.74 -0.15
CA SER A 64 8.86 -15.05 -0.75
C SER A 64 7.53 -15.15 -1.48
N VAL A 65 6.52 -14.37 -1.09
CA VAL A 65 5.19 -14.40 -1.69
C VAL A 65 4.93 -13.10 -2.44
N LYS A 66 4.67 -13.21 -3.74
CA LYS A 66 4.23 -12.07 -4.56
C LYS A 66 2.77 -11.73 -4.26
N SER A 67 2.49 -10.44 -4.28
CA SER A 67 1.17 -9.83 -4.18
C SER A 67 1.01 -8.77 -5.28
N ILE A 68 -0.22 -8.31 -5.48
CA ILE A 68 -0.54 -7.25 -6.43
C ILE A 68 -0.81 -5.97 -5.66
N VAL A 69 -0.32 -4.87 -6.18
CA VAL A 69 -0.76 -3.53 -5.79
C VAL A 69 -1.56 -2.93 -6.91
N ALA A 70 -2.71 -2.36 -6.57
CA ALA A 70 -3.50 -1.54 -7.48
C ALA A 70 -3.62 -0.11 -6.94
N GLY A 71 -3.56 0.87 -7.84
CA GLY A 71 -3.79 2.28 -7.58
C GLY A 71 -5.07 2.73 -8.30
N LYS A 72 -5.93 3.44 -7.58
CA LYS A 72 -7.21 3.95 -8.09
C LYS A 72 -7.39 5.41 -7.74
N GLU A 73 -7.79 6.21 -8.72
CA GLU A 73 -8.22 7.59 -8.49
C GLU A 73 -9.67 7.61 -7.98
N ILE A 74 -9.92 8.42 -6.96
CA ILE A 74 -11.24 8.63 -6.36
C ILE A 74 -11.67 10.06 -6.65
N SER A 75 -12.86 10.22 -7.25
CA SER A 75 -13.40 11.50 -7.71
C SER A 75 -14.90 11.63 -7.43
N GLU A 76 -15.32 11.23 -6.23
CA GLU A 76 -16.74 11.22 -5.84
C GLU A 76 -17.13 12.44 -5.01
N LYS A 77 -18.10 13.23 -5.49
CA LYS A 77 -18.85 14.35 -4.87
C LYS A 77 -18.09 15.39 -4.00
N ASN A 78 -17.25 14.98 -3.05
CA ASN A 78 -16.38 15.81 -2.19
C ASN A 78 -15.05 15.14 -1.80
N GLN A 79 -14.73 13.98 -2.39
CA GLN A 79 -13.48 13.25 -2.15
C GLN A 79 -12.70 13.17 -3.45
N TRP A 80 -11.54 13.82 -3.46
CA TRP A 80 -10.60 13.75 -4.57
C TRP A 80 -9.25 13.27 -4.05
N GLY A 81 -8.70 12.26 -4.70
CA GLY A 81 -7.37 11.76 -4.36
C GLY A 81 -7.11 10.40 -4.95
N ILE A 82 -6.10 9.72 -4.40
CA ILE A 82 -5.71 8.38 -4.82
C ILE A 82 -5.76 7.41 -3.64
N LYS A 83 -6.08 6.16 -3.95
CA LYS A 83 -5.96 5.04 -3.01
C LYS A 83 -5.07 3.96 -3.60
N PHE A 84 -4.37 3.26 -2.73
CA PHE A 84 -3.62 2.05 -3.06
C PHE A 84 -4.20 0.86 -2.32
N TYR A 85 -4.22 -0.29 -3.00
CA TYR A 85 -4.80 -1.53 -2.54
C TYR A 85 -3.74 -2.62 -2.61
N LEU A 86 -3.59 -3.38 -1.53
CA LEU A 86 -2.84 -4.62 -1.50
C LEU A 86 -3.80 -5.78 -1.76
N ILE A 87 -3.52 -6.53 -2.82
CA ILE A 87 -4.28 -7.70 -3.23
C ILE A 87 -3.38 -8.94 -3.07
N SER A 88 -3.81 -9.87 -2.24
CA SER A 88 -3.04 -11.05 -1.85
C SER A 88 -3.79 -12.32 -2.21
N TRP A 89 -3.05 -13.37 -2.54
CA TRP A 89 -3.61 -14.71 -2.71
C TRP A 89 -3.80 -15.37 -1.34
N VAL A 90 -5.05 -15.62 -0.96
CA VAL A 90 -5.41 -16.18 0.35
C VAL A 90 -6.52 -17.21 0.16
N ASP A 91 -6.30 -18.44 0.64
CA ASP A 91 -7.29 -19.53 0.61
C ASP A 91 -7.82 -19.91 -0.79
N GLY A 92 -6.98 -19.77 -1.82
CA GLY A 92 -7.32 -20.14 -3.20
C GLY A 92 -7.97 -19.02 -4.02
N GLU A 93 -8.02 -17.80 -3.50
CA GLU A 93 -8.60 -16.65 -4.21
C GLU A 93 -7.83 -15.34 -3.90
N PHE A 94 -7.96 -14.35 -4.78
CA PHE A 94 -7.42 -13.02 -4.55
C PHE A 94 -8.34 -12.21 -3.64
N LYS A 95 -7.76 -11.56 -2.63
CA LYS A 95 -8.49 -10.69 -1.69
C LYS A 95 -7.77 -9.38 -1.49
N VAL A 96 -8.55 -8.31 -1.34
CA VAL A 96 -8.02 -7.03 -0.85
C VAL A 96 -7.70 -7.19 0.63
N LYS A 97 -6.41 -7.17 0.97
CA LYS A 97 -5.91 -7.32 2.34
C LYS A 97 -5.78 -5.98 3.06
N TYR A 98 -5.49 -4.92 2.30
CA TYR A 98 -5.32 -3.57 2.83
C TYR A 98 -5.68 -2.54 1.77
N GLU A 99 -6.26 -1.43 2.21
CA GLU A 99 -6.40 -0.20 1.42
C GLU A 99 -5.85 0.98 2.20
N THR A 100 -5.23 1.93 1.51
CA THR A 100 -4.82 3.19 2.14
C THR A 100 -6.04 4.06 2.43
N GLY A 101 -5.85 5.01 3.36
CA GLY A 101 -6.70 6.21 3.38
C GLY A 101 -6.65 6.95 2.04
N LEU A 102 -7.55 7.92 1.87
CA LEU A 102 -7.53 8.80 0.70
C LEU A 102 -6.29 9.69 0.76
N LEU A 103 -5.41 9.59 -0.23
CA LEU A 103 -4.16 10.36 -0.31
C LEU A 103 -4.31 11.51 -1.30
N ASN A 104 -3.62 12.62 -1.02
CA ASN A 104 -3.55 13.75 -1.93
C ASN A 104 -2.73 13.38 -3.18
N GLY A 105 -3.36 13.42 -4.34
CA GLY A 105 -2.68 13.13 -5.59
C GLY A 105 -3.64 12.87 -6.74
N SER A 106 -3.06 12.68 -7.91
CA SER A 106 -3.72 12.18 -9.12
C SER A 106 -2.78 11.23 -9.86
N PHE A 107 -3.34 10.24 -10.57
CA PHE A 107 -2.54 9.39 -11.45
C PHE A 107 -2.20 10.09 -12.79
N VAL A 108 -2.74 11.28 -13.05
CA VAL A 108 -2.41 12.08 -14.23
C VAL A 108 -0.99 12.65 -14.11
N GLN A 109 -0.13 12.34 -15.08
CA GLN A 109 1.26 12.84 -15.21
C GLN A 109 2.19 12.59 -14.01
N CYS A 110 1.79 11.75 -13.06
CA CYS A 110 2.56 11.39 -11.89
C CYS A 110 3.76 10.47 -12.21
N ILE A 111 4.50 10.07 -11.17
CA ILE A 111 5.40 8.92 -11.18
C ILE A 111 4.89 7.96 -10.12
N VAL A 112 4.65 6.71 -10.51
CA VAL A 112 4.33 5.62 -9.57
C VAL A 112 5.18 4.42 -9.92
N ASN A 113 5.99 3.97 -8.98
CA ASN A 113 6.85 2.82 -9.16
C ASN A 113 6.89 1.99 -7.88
N LYS A 114 7.05 0.68 -8.02
CA LYS A 114 7.54 -0.12 -6.90
C LYS A 114 9.05 0.07 -6.76
N PHE A 115 9.54 -0.01 -5.53
CA PHE A 115 10.97 0.11 -5.23
C PHE A 115 11.29 -0.58 -3.91
N LYS A 116 12.58 -0.79 -3.63
CA LYS A 116 13.05 -1.44 -2.40
C LYS A 116 14.23 -0.65 -1.83
N PHE A 117 14.14 -0.31 -0.55
CA PHE A 117 15.28 0.21 0.21
C PHE A 117 16.22 -0.93 0.59
N ALA A 118 17.53 -0.70 0.57
CA ALA A 118 18.53 -1.73 0.86
C ALA A 118 18.31 -2.37 2.24
N ASP A 119 17.93 -1.57 3.24
CA ASP A 119 17.76 -1.99 4.62
C ASP A 119 16.31 -2.40 4.98
N ILE A 120 15.44 -2.57 3.97
CA ILE A 120 14.06 -2.99 4.18
C ILE A 120 13.75 -4.22 3.33
N GLU A 121 13.23 -5.27 3.96
CA GLU A 121 13.02 -6.58 3.34
C GLU A 121 11.99 -6.57 2.21
N ASN A 122 10.89 -5.83 2.39
CA ASN A 122 9.79 -5.77 1.45
C ASN A 122 9.95 -4.63 0.43
N GLU A 123 9.35 -4.85 -0.74
CA GLU A 123 9.11 -3.79 -1.71
C GLU A 123 8.05 -2.82 -1.17
N MET A 124 8.14 -1.58 -1.62
CA MET A 124 7.22 -0.48 -1.32
C MET A 124 6.75 0.16 -2.61
N VAL A 125 5.75 1.02 -2.51
CA VAL A 125 5.29 1.85 -3.63
C VAL A 125 5.70 3.28 -3.37
N TYR A 126 6.34 3.88 -4.36
CA TYR A 126 6.65 5.30 -4.37
C TYR A 126 5.71 6.00 -5.35
N TYR A 127 5.08 7.07 -4.87
CA TYR A 127 4.25 7.98 -5.65
C TYR A 127 4.83 9.39 -5.59
N ASN A 128 4.76 10.08 -6.72
CA ASN A 128 5.11 11.49 -6.85
C ASN A 128 4.13 12.17 -7.80
N SER A 129 3.38 13.16 -7.30
CA SER A 129 2.41 13.93 -8.10
C SER A 129 3.05 14.77 -9.21
N LYS A 130 4.37 14.94 -9.18
CA LYS A 130 5.09 16.03 -9.83
C LYS A 130 4.37 17.35 -9.52
N ASN A 131 4.23 18.20 -10.52
CA ASN A 131 3.59 19.51 -10.38
C ASN A 131 2.06 19.44 -10.63
N TYR A 132 1.46 18.24 -10.73
CA TYR A 132 0.06 18.08 -11.11
C TYR A 132 -0.79 17.58 -9.93
N PHE A 133 -1.50 18.50 -9.29
CA PHE A 133 -2.68 18.23 -8.49
C PHE A 133 -3.68 19.38 -8.72
N LEU A 134 -4.91 19.03 -9.07
CA LEU A 134 -5.92 19.92 -9.65
C LEU A 134 -6.03 21.30 -8.96
N GLY A 135 -5.84 22.36 -9.75
CA GLY A 135 -6.15 23.74 -9.34
C GLY A 135 -5.01 24.50 -8.65
N ASN A 136 -3.92 23.83 -8.28
CA ASN A 136 -2.80 24.48 -7.62
C ASN A 136 -1.84 25.10 -8.65
N ALA A 137 -2.09 26.36 -9.00
CA ALA A 137 -1.08 27.22 -9.64
C ALA A 137 0.15 27.49 -8.73
N SER A 138 0.15 26.95 -7.51
CA SER A 138 1.10 27.16 -6.42
C SER A 138 2.33 26.25 -6.42
N GLY A 139 2.44 25.27 -7.33
CA GLY A 139 3.64 24.41 -7.40
C GLY A 139 3.76 23.41 -6.24
N ASP A 140 2.63 22.93 -5.72
CA ASP A 140 2.60 21.89 -4.69
C ASP A 140 3.00 20.53 -5.26
N VAL A 141 3.81 19.78 -4.50
CA VAL A 141 4.23 18.42 -4.86
C VAL A 141 3.99 17.47 -3.68
N TYR A 142 3.23 16.41 -3.92
CA TYR A 142 2.99 15.33 -2.96
C TYR A 142 3.84 14.11 -3.30
N LEU A 143 4.61 13.64 -2.33
CA LEU A 143 5.29 12.35 -2.38
C LEU A 143 4.70 11.41 -1.35
N HIS A 144 4.47 10.16 -1.75
CA HIS A 144 4.09 9.09 -0.83
C HIS A 144 5.03 7.91 -0.97
N VAL A 145 5.45 7.35 0.16
CA VAL A 145 6.06 6.03 0.26
C VAL A 145 5.09 5.15 1.04
N ILE A 146 4.64 4.07 0.42
CA ILE A 146 3.60 3.20 0.94
C ILE A 146 4.24 1.85 1.27
N ASP A 147 4.29 1.54 2.56
CA ASP A 147 4.77 0.29 3.11
C ASP A 147 3.57 -0.60 3.44
N LEU A 148 3.23 -1.49 2.52
CA LEU A 148 2.06 -2.35 2.62
C LEU A 148 2.22 -3.48 3.64
N LYS A 149 3.46 -3.93 3.89
CA LYS A 149 3.78 -4.88 4.98
C LYS A 149 3.42 -4.28 6.34
N LYS A 150 3.78 -3.02 6.56
CA LYS A 150 3.48 -2.30 7.81
C LYS A 150 2.12 -1.59 7.81
N MET A 151 1.41 -1.58 6.69
CA MET A 151 0.16 -0.83 6.50
C MET A 151 0.34 0.66 6.85
N LYS A 152 1.46 1.24 6.44
CA LYS A 152 1.83 2.64 6.72
C LYS A 152 2.03 3.42 5.43
N VAL A 153 1.58 4.67 5.46
CA VAL A 153 1.89 5.67 4.43
C VAL A 153 2.74 6.76 5.05
N TYR A 154 3.88 7.03 4.43
CA TYR A 154 4.75 8.14 4.77
C TYR A 154 4.60 9.19 3.67
N SER A 155 4.34 10.44 4.04
CA SER A 155 4.07 11.49 3.06
C SER A 155 4.95 12.69 3.27
N ALA A 156 5.27 13.33 2.15
CA ALA A 156 5.94 14.62 2.12
C ALA A 156 5.19 15.55 1.16
N HIS A 157 4.95 16.79 1.59
CA HIS A 157 4.28 17.82 0.81
C HIS A 157 5.20 19.02 0.68
N LEU A 158 5.66 19.29 -0.53
CA LEU A 158 6.35 20.54 -0.86
C LEU A 158 5.30 21.60 -1.19
N SER A 159 5.39 22.76 -0.54
CA SER A 159 4.54 23.92 -0.78
C SER A 159 5.38 25.17 -1.02
N VAL A 160 4.95 26.02 -1.97
CA VAL A 160 5.56 27.33 -2.21
C VAL A 160 4.86 28.36 -1.30
N ILE A 161 5.62 28.96 -0.38
CA ILE A 161 5.07 29.90 0.60
C ILE A 161 4.95 31.31 0.00
N THR A 162 6.04 31.82 -0.59
CA THR A 162 6.16 33.15 -1.22
C THR A 162 7.37 33.11 -2.17
N GLU A 163 7.42 33.99 -3.18
CA GLU A 163 8.55 34.19 -4.12
C GLU A 163 9.88 33.52 -3.71
N GLY A 164 10.12 32.29 -4.19
CA GLY A 164 11.37 31.54 -4.00
C GLY A 164 11.54 30.76 -2.69
N LYS A 165 10.63 30.90 -1.71
CA LYS A 165 10.66 30.15 -0.44
C LYS A 165 9.71 28.95 -0.48
N VAL A 166 10.27 27.77 -0.29
CA VAL A 166 9.53 26.50 -0.22
C VAL A 166 9.60 25.90 1.18
N SER A 167 8.51 25.26 1.61
CA SER A 167 8.45 24.38 2.78
C SER A 167 8.23 22.94 2.37
N LEU A 168 8.83 22.02 3.14
CA LEU A 168 8.53 20.60 3.08
C LEU A 168 7.87 20.20 4.39
N ASP A 169 6.57 19.94 4.32
CA ASP A 169 5.81 19.33 5.40
C ASP A 169 5.99 17.81 5.33
N LEU A 170 6.31 17.17 6.45
CA LEU A 170 6.48 15.71 6.57
C LEU A 170 5.48 15.12 7.55
N THR A 171 4.92 13.93 7.26
CA THR A 171 4.08 13.22 8.22
C THR A 171 4.86 12.85 9.49
N GLN A 172 4.20 12.95 10.65
CA GLN A 172 4.84 12.67 11.95
C GLN A 172 5.18 11.19 12.17
N ASN A 173 4.55 10.29 11.41
CA ASN A 173 4.70 8.85 11.54
C ASN A 173 5.97 8.27 10.88
N ILE A 174 6.87 9.11 10.36
CA ILE A 174 8.13 8.67 9.74
C ILE A 174 9.12 8.23 10.82
N ASP A 175 9.05 6.95 11.17
CA ASP A 175 9.91 6.27 12.15
C ASP A 175 11.17 5.66 11.52
N VAL A 176 11.27 5.65 10.18
CA VAL A 176 12.42 5.11 9.44
C VAL A 176 13.31 6.26 8.94
N PRO A 177 14.55 6.43 9.47
CA PRO A 177 15.43 7.53 9.08
C PRO A 177 15.74 7.59 7.58
N MET A 178 15.85 6.43 6.92
CA MET A 178 16.12 6.36 5.48
C MET A 178 14.98 6.96 4.64
N ILE A 179 13.72 6.80 5.06
CA ILE A 179 12.56 7.37 4.37
C ILE A 179 12.55 8.91 4.52
N LYS A 180 12.85 9.40 5.73
CA LYS A 180 13.01 10.84 5.97
C LYS A 180 14.11 11.42 5.08
N THR A 181 15.27 10.78 5.05
CA THR A 181 16.41 11.18 4.21
C THR A 181 16.04 11.15 2.74
N PHE A 182 15.31 10.14 2.27
CA PHE A 182 14.83 10.05 0.89
C PHE A 182 13.98 11.27 0.49
N PHE A 183 12.96 11.61 1.27
CA PHE A 183 12.11 12.78 0.98
C PHE A 183 12.90 14.10 0.99
N VAL A 184 13.72 14.31 2.03
CA VAL A 184 14.50 15.55 2.16
C VAL A 184 15.51 15.68 1.02
N SER A 185 16.18 14.59 0.65
CA SER A 185 17.22 14.60 -0.39
C SER A 185 16.62 14.79 -1.78
N TYR A 186 15.45 14.22 -2.04
CA TYR A 186 14.72 14.40 -3.30
C TYR A 186 14.48 15.89 -3.57
N PHE A 187 13.93 16.63 -2.60
CA PHE A 187 13.62 18.05 -2.79
C PHE A 187 14.83 18.97 -2.64
N ARG A 188 15.80 18.65 -1.78
CA ARG A 188 17.01 19.50 -1.61
C ARG A 188 17.86 19.62 -2.87
N ARG A 189 17.82 18.63 -3.75
CA ARG A 189 18.52 18.70 -5.04
C ARG A 189 18.07 19.92 -5.85
N ASP A 190 16.77 20.16 -5.87
CA ASP A 190 16.16 21.22 -6.69
C ASP A 190 15.90 22.49 -5.85
N TYR A 191 15.82 22.37 -4.52
CA TYR A 191 15.63 23.45 -3.56
C TYR A 191 16.63 23.39 -2.39
N PRO A 192 17.89 23.84 -2.57
CA PRO A 192 18.94 23.72 -1.53
C PRO A 192 18.62 24.42 -0.20
N ASN A 193 17.83 25.51 -0.25
CA ASN A 193 17.47 26.33 0.91
C ASN A 193 16.10 25.95 1.53
N LEU A 194 15.65 24.71 1.30
CA LEU A 194 14.38 24.18 1.78
C LEU A 194 14.21 24.28 3.29
N ARG A 195 13.09 24.84 3.75
CA ARG A 195 12.67 24.77 5.15
C ARG A 195 11.89 23.49 5.41
N ILE A 196 12.34 22.70 6.38
CA ILE A 196 11.64 21.49 6.82
C ILE A 196 10.66 21.86 7.93
N VAL A 197 9.43 21.36 7.85
CA VAL A 197 8.37 21.57 8.82
C VAL A 197 7.78 20.19 9.17
N GLU A 198 7.74 19.86 10.45
CA GLU A 198 7.15 18.60 10.92
C GLU A 198 5.69 18.90 11.36
N LYS A 199 4.71 18.38 10.62
CA LYS A 199 3.27 18.60 10.87
C LYS A 199 2.50 17.29 10.75
N ALA A 200 1.34 17.23 11.40
CA ALA A 200 0.35 16.19 11.09
C ALA A 200 -0.29 16.54 9.73
N LEU A 201 0.17 15.87 8.67
CA LEU A 201 -0.45 15.83 7.35
C LEU A 201 -1.49 14.72 7.28
#